data_AF-A0A5D6Y6D8-F1
#
_entry.id   AF-A0A5D6Y6D8-F1
#
_cell.length_a   1.000
_cell.length_b   1.000
_cell.length_c   1.000
_cell.angle_alpha   90.00
_cell.angle_beta   90.00
_cell.angle_gamma   90.00
#
_symmetry.space_group_name_H-M   'P 1'
#
loop_
_entity.id
_entity.type
_entity.pdbx_description
1 polymer ?
#
loop_
_entity_poly.entity_id
_entity_poly.type
_entity_poly.pdbx_seq_one_letter_code
_entity_poly.pdbx_strand_id
1 'polypeptide(L)'
;MPSSTNANTTTLVRPPALQPGDTIAFVAPSSGLAAFVPHRVERARQELECLGFRVKIYPSVLRTPQQNHELERRCEAPQGRGNGGSISVDSDSDTITTSEQVNGSTDDPSVGDECDATTASTATPLEFYSSASAQTRAHDLMDAFRDPSVKAILCTVGGLTSHELLEYLDFDVVRAHPTIFCGYSDATALHLALFARAGLCSFYGPSAVCQFGEFPAPLAYTLEHFFKAVGAVTAEPVGAIAPSLEWTDDKTANWLTRADVAYVDKMRTNDDYVWLREGRARGRILGGCLPVLLNVRGTAFMPDLTGAVLLLETPEGAAFDQPMPLAHVNAVLGALRADGTFRRIRGLVLGRAFALSAPQVAELHRLVLHHTRGAAFPILYGADVGHTNPLVTIPLGCEVLLDSAAGEDGAQAFVVLESGVV
;
A
#
# COMPACT_ATOMS: atom_id res chain seq x y z
N MET A 1 25.27 -34.99 2.56
CA MET A 1 25.31 -33.90 3.55
C MET A 1 25.97 -32.70 2.91
N PRO A 2 25.24 -31.75 2.32
CA PRO A 2 25.77 -30.41 2.11
C PRO A 2 25.65 -29.60 3.40
N SER A 3 26.67 -28.79 3.61
CA SER A 3 27.01 -27.99 4.79
C SER A 3 25.89 -27.09 5.30
N SER A 4 25.86 -26.92 6.62
CA SER A 4 25.17 -25.85 7.35
C SER A 4 25.47 -24.49 6.71
N THR A 5 24.55 -23.99 5.89
CA THR A 5 24.57 -22.61 5.42
C THR A 5 24.11 -21.73 6.55
N ASN A 6 24.97 -20.78 6.95
CA ASN A 6 24.68 -19.68 7.85
C ASN A 6 23.25 -19.16 7.60
N ALA A 7 22.43 -19.12 8.66
CA ALA A 7 21.17 -18.39 8.64
C ALA A 7 21.51 -16.96 8.24
N ASN A 8 21.08 -16.56 7.04
CA ASN A 8 21.29 -15.22 6.53
C ASN A 8 20.34 -14.32 7.33
N THR A 9 20.75 -13.93 8.55
CA THR A 9 19.96 -13.06 9.41
C THR A 9 20.03 -11.67 8.82
N THR A 10 19.10 -11.34 7.94
CA THR A 10 18.88 -9.96 7.48
C THR A 10 18.85 -9.06 8.71
N THR A 11 19.79 -8.13 8.81
CA THR A 11 19.84 -7.18 9.91
C THR A 11 18.69 -6.21 9.73
N LEU A 12 17.89 -6.04 10.77
CA LEU A 12 16.71 -5.18 10.75
C LEU A 12 17.13 -3.71 10.85
N VAL A 13 16.90 -2.96 9.77
CA VAL A 13 17.12 -1.52 9.67
C VAL A 13 15.83 -0.81 10.07
N ARG A 14 15.90 0.05 11.10
CA ARG A 14 14.75 0.80 11.62
C ARG A 14 14.82 2.24 11.13
N PRO A 15 13.72 2.80 10.61
CA PRO A 15 13.66 4.23 10.33
C PRO A 15 13.55 5.05 11.61
N PRO A 16 13.89 6.36 11.57
CA PRO A 16 13.68 7.26 12.70
C PRO A 16 12.21 7.35 13.11
N ALA A 17 11.96 7.53 14.40
CA ALA A 17 10.60 7.75 14.93
C ALA A 17 9.98 9.05 14.37
N LEU A 18 8.69 8.97 14.01
CA LEU A 18 7.93 10.09 13.47
C LEU A 18 7.55 11.09 14.58
N GLN A 19 7.85 12.38 14.37
CA GLN A 19 7.58 13.46 15.33
C GLN A 19 6.72 14.57 14.72
N PRO A 20 5.91 15.28 15.53
CA PRO A 20 5.21 16.48 15.06
C PRO A 20 6.18 17.46 14.38
N GLY A 21 5.77 18.00 13.24
CA GLY A 21 6.59 18.85 12.36
C GLY A 21 7.29 18.09 11.22
N ASP A 22 7.38 16.76 11.30
CA ASP A 22 7.92 15.92 10.22
C ASP A 22 7.03 15.94 8.97
N THR A 23 7.64 15.65 7.81
CA THR A 23 6.92 15.53 6.54
C THR A 23 6.55 14.08 6.25
N ILE A 24 5.28 13.86 5.94
CA ILE A 24 4.71 12.60 5.50
C ILE A 24 4.44 12.70 3.99
N ALA A 25 5.06 11.81 3.21
CA ALA A 25 4.87 11.71 1.77
C ALA A 25 3.68 10.81 1.43
N PHE A 26 2.87 11.20 0.46
CA PHE A 26 1.88 10.34 -0.18
C PHE A 26 2.39 9.86 -1.54
N VAL A 27 2.37 8.55 -1.76
CA VAL A 27 2.77 7.89 -3.02
C VAL A 27 1.70 6.90 -3.47
N ALA A 28 1.53 6.72 -4.78
CA ALA A 28 0.57 5.77 -5.36
C ALA A 28 1.31 4.60 -6.04
N PRO A 29 1.78 3.58 -5.29
CA PRO A 29 2.59 2.50 -5.85
C PRO A 29 1.80 1.53 -6.75
N SER A 30 0.46 1.57 -6.71
CA SER A 30 -0.39 0.78 -7.60
C SER A 30 -1.56 1.60 -8.12
N SER A 31 -2.76 1.52 -7.54
CA SER A 31 -3.98 2.09 -8.14
C SER A 31 -3.94 3.62 -8.24
N GLY A 32 -4.47 4.14 -9.35
CA GLY A 32 -4.70 5.57 -9.57
C GLY A 32 -5.95 6.12 -8.88
N LEU A 33 -6.61 5.36 -8.01
CA LEU A 33 -7.88 5.74 -7.36
C LEU A 33 -7.82 7.12 -6.69
N ALA A 34 -6.69 7.48 -6.08
CA ALA A 34 -6.52 8.75 -5.38
C ALA A 34 -6.88 9.98 -6.24
N ALA A 35 -6.58 9.96 -7.54
CA ALA A 35 -6.93 11.04 -8.47
C ALA A 35 -8.44 11.17 -8.70
N PHE A 36 -9.21 10.09 -8.49
CA PHE A 36 -10.67 10.06 -8.64
C PHE A 36 -11.42 10.33 -7.33
N VAL A 37 -10.73 10.29 -6.18
CA VAL A 37 -11.29 10.64 -4.86
C VAL A 37 -10.49 11.75 -4.16
N PRO A 38 -10.29 12.91 -4.81
CA PRO A 38 -9.45 13.98 -4.28
C PRO A 38 -9.92 14.50 -2.92
N HIS A 39 -11.22 14.36 -2.60
CA HIS A 39 -11.76 14.72 -1.29
C HIS A 39 -11.22 13.86 -0.15
N ARG A 40 -10.92 12.57 -0.39
CA ARG A 40 -10.30 11.70 0.62
C ARG A 40 -8.81 11.97 0.75
N VAL A 41 -8.11 12.28 -0.35
CA VAL A 41 -6.70 12.71 -0.30
C VAL A 41 -6.57 14.00 0.51
N GLU A 42 -7.44 14.97 0.25
CA GLU A 42 -7.48 16.24 0.97
C GLU A 42 -7.88 16.05 2.43
N ARG A 43 -8.84 15.17 2.72
CA ARG A 43 -9.20 14.80 4.10
C ARG A 43 -8.01 14.23 4.87
N ALA A 44 -7.29 13.28 4.26
CA ALA A 44 -6.10 12.69 4.83
C ALA A 44 -4.99 13.72 5.09
N ARG A 45 -4.79 14.65 4.15
CA ARG A 45 -3.86 15.76 4.29
C ARG A 45 -4.22 16.63 5.50
N GLN A 46 -5.48 17.04 5.59
CA GLN A 46 -5.99 17.88 6.68
C GLN A 46 -5.86 17.19 8.04
N GLU A 47 -6.21 15.91 8.15
CA GLU A 47 -6.07 15.16 9.40
C GLU A 47 -4.63 15.10 9.90
N LEU A 48 -3.67 14.80 9.01
CA LEU A 48 -2.25 14.77 9.38
C LEU A 48 -1.71 16.18 9.72
N GLU A 49 -2.13 17.21 8.99
CA GLU A 49 -1.73 18.60 9.29
C GLU A 49 -2.32 19.10 10.62
N CYS A 50 -3.56 18.74 10.94
CA CYS A 50 -4.16 19.02 12.24
C CYS A 50 -3.43 18.34 13.40
N LEU A 51 -2.81 17.18 13.15
CA LEU A 51 -1.93 16.48 14.10
C LEU A 51 -0.51 17.05 14.15
N GLY A 52 -0.22 18.11 13.38
CA GLY A 52 1.04 18.84 13.42
C GLY A 52 2.09 18.37 12.41
N PHE A 53 1.74 17.49 11.46
CA PHE A 53 2.65 17.05 10.40
C PHE A 53 2.58 17.96 9.18
N ARG A 54 3.56 17.83 8.29
CA ARG A 54 3.49 18.38 6.92
C ARG A 54 3.21 17.26 5.95
N VAL A 55 2.49 17.54 4.87
CA VAL A 55 2.20 16.53 3.85
C VAL A 55 2.79 16.93 2.51
N LYS A 56 3.53 16.00 1.88
CA LYS A 56 4.06 16.13 0.53
C LYS A 56 3.40 15.09 -0.37
N ILE A 57 2.70 15.52 -1.42
CA ILE A 57 2.01 14.60 -2.33
C ILE A 57 2.83 14.45 -3.62
N TYR A 58 3.18 13.22 -3.97
CA TYR A 58 3.99 12.95 -5.17
C TYR A 58 3.16 12.96 -6.46
N PRO A 59 3.77 13.27 -7.62
CA PRO A 59 3.06 13.51 -8.87
C PRO A 59 2.08 12.42 -9.32
N SER A 60 2.43 11.14 -9.16
CA SER A 60 1.56 10.02 -9.56
C SER A 60 0.23 9.97 -8.80
N VAL A 61 0.13 10.63 -7.64
CA VAL A 61 -1.09 10.69 -6.83
C VAL A 61 -2.09 11.72 -7.36
N LEU A 62 -1.59 12.85 -7.87
CA LEU A 62 -2.41 14.04 -8.13
C LEU A 62 -3.10 14.02 -9.50
N ARG A 63 -2.66 13.14 -10.40
CA ARG A 63 -3.11 13.10 -11.79
C ARG A 63 -3.77 11.77 -12.08
N THR A 64 -4.73 11.79 -13.01
CA THR A 64 -5.31 10.54 -13.48
C THR A 64 -4.25 9.70 -14.21
N PRO A 65 -4.42 8.37 -14.30
CA PRO A 65 -3.52 7.52 -15.07
C PRO A 65 -3.30 8.03 -16.50
N GLN A 66 -4.33 8.55 -17.16
CA GLN A 66 -4.24 9.11 -18.51
C GLN A 66 -3.31 10.32 -18.56
N GLN A 67 -3.45 11.24 -17.61
CA GLN A 67 -2.62 12.44 -17.52
C GLN A 67 -1.16 12.09 -17.23
N ASN A 68 -0.90 11.09 -16.38
CA ASN A 68 0.47 10.63 -16.13
C ASN A 68 1.11 10.01 -17.38
N HIS A 69 0.42 9.10 -18.08
CA HIS A 69 0.94 8.49 -19.31
C HIS A 69 1.12 9.51 -20.45
N GLU A 70 0.28 10.55 -20.53
CA GLU A 70 0.49 11.62 -21.49
C GLU A 70 1.77 12.43 -21.20
N LEU A 71 2.03 12.72 -19.93
CA LEU A 71 3.26 13.41 -19.52
C LEU A 71 4.51 12.56 -19.81
N GLU A 72 4.45 11.26 -19.51
CA GLU A 72 5.53 10.31 -19.82
C GLU A 72 5.87 10.33 -21.32
N ARG A 73 4.86 10.20 -22.19
CA ARG A 73 5.04 10.24 -23.65
C ARG A 73 5.63 11.56 -24.14
N ARG A 74 5.28 12.68 -23.52
CA ARG A 74 5.84 14.01 -23.85
C ARG A 74 7.32 14.12 -23.42
N CYS A 75 7.70 13.51 -22.30
CA CYS A 75 9.08 13.47 -21.83
C CYS A 75 9.98 12.53 -22.65
N GLU A 76 9.42 11.45 -23.21
CA GLU A 76 10.15 10.48 -24.04
C GLU A 76 10.27 10.89 -25.51
N ALA A 77 9.45 11.84 -25.98
CA ALA A 77 9.54 12.34 -27.35
C ALA A 77 10.95 12.90 -27.59
N PRO A 78 11.66 12.46 -28.66
CA PRO A 78 13.00 12.97 -28.95
C PRO A 78 12.89 14.48 -29.11
N GLN A 79 13.60 15.24 -28.26
CA GLN A 79 13.73 16.67 -28.44
C GLN A 79 14.29 16.88 -29.84
N GLY A 80 13.43 17.35 -30.75
CA GLY A 80 13.77 17.49 -32.15
C GLY A 80 15.08 18.24 -32.25
N ARG A 81 16.02 17.69 -33.03
CA ARG A 81 17.21 18.42 -33.46
C ARG A 81 16.74 19.80 -33.88
N GLY A 82 17.09 20.82 -33.09
CA GLY A 82 16.84 22.19 -33.44
C GLY A 82 17.37 22.36 -34.85
N ASN A 83 16.46 22.69 -35.77
CA ASN A 83 16.84 23.01 -37.12
C ASN A 83 17.73 24.24 -36.98
N GLY A 84 19.04 24.05 -37.08
CA GLY A 84 20.01 25.12 -37.16
C GLY A 84 19.75 25.88 -38.45
N GLY A 85 18.73 26.73 -38.44
CA GLY A 85 18.55 27.77 -39.43
C GLY A 85 19.73 28.70 -39.29
N SER A 86 20.73 28.49 -40.13
CA SER A 86 21.75 29.49 -40.41
C SER A 86 21.04 30.78 -40.80
N ILE A 87 21.16 31.81 -39.96
CA ILE A 87 20.81 33.17 -40.33
C ILE A 87 21.85 33.61 -41.37
N SER A 88 21.49 33.53 -42.65
CA SER A 88 22.15 34.26 -43.72
C SER A 88 21.34 35.53 -43.97
N VAL A 89 21.89 36.65 -43.51
CA VAL A 89 21.44 37.98 -43.91
C VAL A 89 22.04 38.25 -45.29
N ASP A 90 21.21 38.32 -46.32
CA ASP A 90 21.58 38.94 -47.58
C ASP A 90 20.61 40.08 -47.87
N SER A 91 21.21 41.24 -48.10
CA SER A 91 20.61 42.53 -48.41
C SER A 91 20.25 42.64 -49.89
N ASP A 92 19.27 43.51 -50.15
CA ASP A 92 18.94 44.12 -51.44
C ASP A 92 17.90 43.40 -52.33
N SER A 93 16.67 43.92 -52.32
CA SER A 93 16.04 44.58 -53.47
C SER A 93 14.51 44.56 -53.40
N ASP A 94 13.94 45.75 -53.61
CA ASP A 94 12.53 46.04 -53.82
C ASP A 94 11.94 45.25 -55.00
N THR A 95 10.67 44.80 -54.90
CA THR A 95 9.52 45.25 -55.72
C THR A 95 8.30 44.32 -55.51
N ILE A 96 7.14 44.96 -55.53
CA ILE A 96 5.76 44.51 -55.25
C ILE A 96 5.14 43.75 -56.45
N THR A 97 4.27 42.76 -56.21
CA THR A 97 2.99 42.61 -56.96
C THR A 97 1.92 41.87 -56.14
N THR A 98 0.78 42.53 -56.02
CA THR A 98 -0.48 42.15 -55.38
C THR A 98 -1.43 41.44 -56.35
N SER A 99 -2.28 40.55 -55.84
CA SER A 99 -3.63 40.35 -56.41
C SER A 99 -4.61 39.98 -55.29
N GLU A 100 -5.33 41.00 -54.81
CA GLU A 100 -6.57 40.86 -54.07
C GLU A 100 -7.72 40.47 -55.02
N GLN A 101 -8.59 39.57 -54.59
CA GLN A 101 -9.99 39.60 -55.00
C GLN A 101 -10.86 39.76 -53.75
N VAL A 102 -11.63 40.84 -53.77
CA VAL A 102 -12.60 41.27 -52.76
C VAL A 102 -14.00 40.84 -53.18
N ASN A 103 -14.78 40.34 -52.22
CA ASN A 103 -16.23 40.54 -52.00
C ASN A 103 -16.60 39.61 -50.82
N GLY A 104 -17.15 39.99 -49.67
CA GLY A 104 -17.81 41.22 -49.24
C GLY A 104 -19.18 40.85 -48.64
N SER A 105 -19.32 40.77 -47.31
CA SER A 105 -20.46 41.27 -46.50
C SER A 105 -20.52 40.66 -45.09
N THR A 106 -20.32 41.52 -44.09
CA THR A 106 -21.05 41.68 -42.80
C THR A 106 -21.55 40.45 -42.04
N ASP A 107 -20.95 40.15 -40.88
CA ASP A 107 -21.57 40.34 -39.54
C ASP A 107 -20.70 39.70 -38.43
N ASP A 108 -20.48 40.44 -37.35
CA ASP A 108 -19.93 40.04 -36.03
C ASP A 108 -21.11 40.09 -35.03
N PRO A 109 -21.17 39.41 -33.85
CA PRO A 109 -20.20 38.54 -33.18
C PRO A 109 -20.77 37.20 -32.64
N SER A 110 -19.91 36.23 -32.40
CA SER A 110 -19.88 35.47 -31.13
C SER A 110 -18.75 34.44 -31.12
N VAL A 111 -17.89 34.57 -30.11
CA VAL A 111 -16.82 33.63 -29.79
C VAL A 111 -17.48 32.37 -29.23
N GLY A 112 -17.42 31.28 -30.01
CA GLY A 112 -17.76 29.93 -29.58
C GLY A 112 -16.49 29.09 -29.57
N ASP A 113 -16.01 28.79 -28.36
CA ASP A 113 -15.05 27.73 -28.08
C ASP A 113 -15.69 26.38 -28.46
N GLU A 114 -15.24 25.77 -29.55
CA GLU A 114 -15.45 24.34 -29.80
C GLU A 114 -14.09 23.65 -29.93
N CYS A 115 -13.63 23.09 -28.80
CA CYS A 115 -12.62 22.05 -28.79
C CYS A 115 -13.17 20.83 -29.54
N ASP A 116 -12.65 20.60 -30.75
CA ASP A 116 -12.96 19.45 -31.58
C ASP A 116 -12.43 18.16 -30.93
N ALA A 117 -13.33 17.46 -30.24
CA ALA A 117 -13.08 16.21 -29.52
C ALA A 117 -13.12 15.00 -30.46
N THR A 118 -12.34 15.02 -31.55
CA THR A 118 -12.36 13.94 -32.56
C THR A 118 -10.97 13.37 -32.89
N THR A 119 -10.14 13.16 -31.86
CA THR A 119 -9.09 12.11 -31.93
C THR A 119 -8.99 11.37 -30.60
N ALA A 120 -10.09 10.69 -30.21
CA ALA A 120 -10.05 9.72 -29.13
C ALA A 120 -9.12 8.56 -29.54
N SER A 121 -7.88 8.63 -29.08
CA SER A 121 -6.92 7.53 -29.11
C SER A 121 -7.58 6.26 -28.58
N THR A 122 -7.40 5.16 -29.31
CA THR A 122 -7.91 3.81 -29.05
C THR A 122 -7.25 3.16 -27.82
N ALA A 123 -7.23 3.86 -26.69
CA ALA A 123 -6.79 3.34 -25.41
C ALA A 123 -7.72 2.20 -24.99
N THR A 124 -7.16 0.99 -24.91
CA THR A 124 -7.88 -0.18 -24.41
C THR A 124 -8.12 -0.06 -22.90
N PRO A 125 -9.15 -0.72 -22.33
CA PRO A 125 -9.45 -0.68 -20.89
C PRO A 125 -8.30 -1.13 -19.95
N LEU A 126 -7.20 -1.67 -20.48
CA LEU A 126 -6.01 -2.06 -19.73
C LEU A 126 -5.14 -0.88 -19.25
N GLU A 127 -5.27 0.32 -19.83
CA GLU A 127 -4.41 1.47 -19.49
C GLU A 127 -4.73 2.15 -18.14
N PHE A 128 -5.75 1.69 -17.40
CA PHE A 128 -6.34 2.44 -16.28
C PHE A 128 -6.21 1.77 -14.90
N TYR A 129 -5.40 0.72 -14.79
CA TYR A 129 -5.28 -0.04 -13.54
C TYR A 129 -4.24 0.56 -12.56
N SER A 130 -3.14 1.13 -13.07
CA SER A 130 -2.05 1.72 -12.28
C SER A 130 -2.10 3.25 -12.32
N SER A 131 -1.56 3.93 -11.31
CA SER A 131 -1.52 5.40 -11.21
C SER A 131 -0.64 6.05 -12.29
N ALA A 132 0.44 5.37 -12.71
CA ALA A 132 1.36 5.75 -13.76
C ALA A 132 2.16 4.52 -14.23
N SER A 133 3.12 4.68 -15.14
CA SER A 133 4.08 3.61 -15.48
C SER A 133 4.80 3.08 -14.23
N ALA A 134 5.34 1.86 -14.31
CA ALA A 134 6.11 1.26 -13.21
C ALA A 134 7.34 2.10 -12.86
N GLN A 135 8.01 2.66 -13.87
CA GLN A 135 9.17 3.55 -13.75
C GLN A 135 8.79 4.83 -13.00
N THR A 136 7.71 5.52 -13.38
CA THR A 136 7.28 6.75 -12.72
C THR A 136 6.89 6.50 -11.27
N ARG A 137 6.12 5.44 -10.99
CA ARG A 137 5.76 5.08 -9.61
C ARG A 137 6.99 4.72 -8.77
N ALA A 138 7.97 4.03 -9.35
CA ALA A 138 9.23 3.73 -8.70
C ALA A 138 10.07 4.98 -8.45
N HIS A 139 10.11 5.92 -9.39
CA HIS A 139 10.77 7.22 -9.22
C HIS A 139 10.15 8.02 -8.09
N ASP A 140 8.81 8.15 -8.04
CA ASP A 140 8.12 8.83 -6.94
C ASP A 140 8.47 8.21 -5.58
N LEU A 141 8.49 6.87 -5.49
CA LEU A 141 8.87 6.17 -4.27
C LEU A 141 10.35 6.40 -3.90
N MET A 142 11.26 6.28 -4.85
CA MET A 142 12.70 6.45 -4.61
C MET A 142 13.05 7.91 -4.27
N ASP A 143 12.38 8.88 -4.88
CA ASP A 143 12.54 10.30 -4.55
C ASP A 143 12.03 10.60 -3.13
N ALA A 144 10.95 9.95 -2.71
CA ALA A 144 10.48 10.01 -1.33
C ALA A 144 11.48 9.43 -0.32
N PHE A 145 12.19 8.35 -0.66
CA PHE A 145 13.29 7.85 0.18
C PHE A 145 14.50 8.78 0.19
N ARG A 146 14.87 9.39 -0.95
CA ARG A 146 16.03 10.31 -1.03
C ARG A 146 15.81 11.65 -0.34
N ASP A 147 14.56 12.10 -0.22
CA ASP A 147 14.23 13.40 0.36
C ASP A 147 14.43 13.39 1.89
N PRO A 148 15.46 14.09 2.41
CA PRO A 148 15.75 14.07 3.85
C PRO A 148 14.67 14.75 4.70
N SER A 149 13.77 15.52 4.08
CA SER A 149 12.63 16.14 4.79
C SER A 149 11.49 15.16 5.04
N VAL A 150 11.40 14.07 4.27
CA VAL A 150 10.36 13.03 4.39
C VAL A 150 10.77 12.02 5.46
N LYS A 151 9.93 11.85 6.48
CA LYS A 151 10.15 10.88 7.57
C LYS A 151 9.22 9.67 7.52
N ALA A 152 8.09 9.81 6.82
CA ALA A 152 7.21 8.70 6.51
C ALA A 152 6.68 8.78 5.08
N ILE A 153 6.44 7.62 4.49
CA ILE A 153 5.84 7.41 3.17
C ILE A 153 4.58 6.58 3.40
N LEU A 154 3.42 7.17 3.15
CA LEU A 154 2.13 6.49 3.16
C LEU A 154 1.73 6.15 1.73
N CYS A 155 1.43 4.88 1.48
CA CYS A 155 0.72 4.49 0.28
C CYS A 155 -0.66 5.15 0.30
N THR A 156 -1.12 5.65 -0.84
CA THR A 156 -2.47 6.22 -0.94
C THR A 156 -3.52 5.13 -0.83
N VAL A 157 -3.36 4.04 -1.58
CA VAL A 157 -4.21 2.85 -1.60
C VAL A 157 -3.40 1.67 -2.17
N GLY A 158 -3.94 0.45 -2.07
CA GLY A 158 -3.40 -0.74 -2.75
C GLY A 158 -3.72 -0.81 -4.26
N GLY A 159 -3.91 -2.02 -4.77
CA GLY A 159 -4.17 -2.32 -6.18
C GLY A 159 -3.73 -3.75 -6.53
N LEU A 160 -3.05 -3.97 -7.65
CA LEU A 160 -2.53 -5.27 -8.13
C LEU A 160 -1.10 -5.12 -8.71
N THR A 161 -0.52 -3.91 -8.75
CA THR A 161 0.62 -3.58 -9.62
C THR A 161 1.84 -3.02 -8.89
N SER A 162 1.85 -3.02 -7.55
CA SER A 162 3.03 -2.58 -6.77
C SER A 162 4.26 -3.44 -7.03
N HIS A 163 4.08 -4.70 -7.41
CA HIS A 163 5.17 -5.62 -7.74
C HIS A 163 5.96 -5.20 -9.00
N GLU A 164 5.36 -4.44 -9.91
CA GLU A 164 6.02 -3.94 -11.13
C GLU A 164 7.14 -2.94 -10.81
N LEU A 165 7.07 -2.26 -9.65
CA LEU A 165 8.11 -1.31 -9.23
C LEU A 165 9.44 -2.01 -8.94
N LEU A 166 9.42 -3.31 -8.58
CA LEU A 166 10.57 -4.01 -8.00
C LEU A 166 11.79 -4.08 -8.93
N GLU A 167 11.59 -3.97 -10.25
CA GLU A 167 12.67 -3.92 -11.24
C GLU A 167 13.40 -2.57 -11.28
N TYR A 168 12.78 -1.52 -10.75
CA TYR A 168 13.24 -0.13 -10.81
C TYR A 168 13.67 0.43 -9.45
N LEU A 169 13.51 -0.34 -8.36
CA LEU A 169 13.90 0.11 -7.03
C LEU A 169 15.40 -0.05 -6.79
N ASP A 170 16.00 1.00 -6.25
CA ASP A 170 17.36 0.99 -5.72
C ASP A 170 17.32 0.75 -4.21
N PHE A 171 17.62 -0.49 -3.80
CA PHE A 171 17.61 -0.86 -2.38
C PHE A 171 18.82 -0.30 -1.62
N ASP A 172 19.87 0.18 -2.28
CA ASP A 172 20.98 0.85 -1.61
C ASP A 172 20.53 2.24 -1.12
N VAL A 173 19.70 2.94 -1.91
CA VAL A 173 19.03 4.18 -1.48
C VAL A 173 18.18 3.95 -0.23
N VAL A 174 17.38 2.88 -0.21
CA VAL A 174 16.54 2.54 0.96
C VAL A 174 17.39 2.28 2.21
N ARG A 175 18.54 1.61 2.07
CA ARG A 175 19.46 1.36 3.20
C ARG A 175 20.16 2.64 3.68
N ALA A 176 20.52 3.53 2.75
CA ALA A 176 21.15 4.81 3.08
C ALA A 176 20.17 5.82 3.70
N HIS A 177 18.88 5.70 3.37
CA HIS A 177 17.81 6.59 3.82
C HIS A 177 16.64 5.78 4.38
N PRO A 178 16.78 5.16 5.56
CA PRO A 178 15.69 4.41 6.16
C PRO A 178 14.56 5.36 6.56
N THR A 179 13.42 5.22 5.88
CA THR A 179 12.22 6.05 6.07
C THR A 179 11.04 5.14 6.40
N ILE A 180 10.12 5.58 7.27
CA ILE A 180 8.90 4.83 7.57
C ILE A 180 8.15 4.60 6.25
N PHE A 181 7.86 3.35 5.91
CA PHE A 181 7.02 2.99 4.77
C PHE A 181 5.79 2.26 5.28
N CYS A 182 4.61 2.79 5.00
CA CYS A 182 3.35 2.25 5.52
C CYS A 182 2.28 2.08 4.43
N GLY A 183 1.58 0.96 4.51
CA GLY A 183 0.49 0.57 3.63
C GLY A 183 0.05 -0.86 3.96
N TYR A 184 -0.92 -1.37 3.20
CA TYR A 184 -1.37 -2.75 3.31
C TYR A 184 -1.90 -3.23 1.94
N SER A 185 -2.43 -4.45 1.87
CA SER A 185 -2.96 -5.03 0.63
C SER A 185 -1.85 -5.25 -0.40
N ASP A 186 -1.96 -4.72 -1.61
CA ASP A 186 -0.96 -4.82 -2.68
C ASP A 186 0.44 -4.30 -2.31
N ALA A 187 0.52 -3.35 -1.37
CA ALA A 187 1.80 -2.89 -0.82
C ALA A 187 2.63 -4.01 -0.17
N THR A 188 2.03 -5.18 0.11
CA THR A 188 2.71 -6.39 0.58
C THR A 188 3.92 -6.75 -0.30
N ALA A 189 3.84 -6.60 -1.62
CA ALA A 189 4.97 -6.88 -2.51
C ALA A 189 6.18 -5.98 -2.19
N LEU A 190 5.93 -4.71 -1.89
CA LEU A 190 6.96 -3.75 -1.49
C LEU A 190 7.46 -4.04 -0.08
N HIS A 191 6.58 -4.32 0.88
CA HIS A 191 6.98 -4.67 2.25
C HIS A 191 7.95 -5.86 2.28
N LEU A 192 7.63 -6.93 1.56
CA LEU A 192 8.46 -8.13 1.47
C LEU A 192 9.80 -7.82 0.79
N ALA A 193 9.79 -7.06 -0.31
CA ALA A 193 11.01 -6.68 -1.02
C ALA A 193 11.93 -5.75 -0.20
N LEU A 194 11.36 -4.73 0.45
CA LEU A 194 12.08 -3.79 1.31
C LEU A 194 12.76 -4.51 2.48
N PHE A 195 12.08 -5.47 3.10
CA PHE A 195 12.70 -6.31 4.11
C PHE A 195 13.77 -7.24 3.50
N ALA A 196 13.44 -7.99 2.44
CA ALA A 196 14.34 -8.99 1.86
C ALA A 196 15.65 -8.37 1.31
N ARG A 197 15.56 -7.18 0.71
CA ARG A 197 16.67 -6.54 0.02
C ARG A 197 17.33 -5.46 0.84
N ALA A 198 16.59 -4.64 1.58
CA ALA A 198 17.14 -3.54 2.37
C ALA A 198 17.18 -3.81 3.89
N GLY A 199 16.53 -4.88 4.37
CA GLY A 199 16.37 -5.12 5.81
C GLY A 199 15.45 -4.12 6.50
N LEU A 200 14.74 -3.26 5.75
CA LEU A 200 13.93 -2.19 6.30
C LEU A 200 12.73 -2.76 7.09
N CYS A 201 12.59 -2.32 8.33
CA CYS A 201 11.37 -2.42 9.11
C CYS A 201 10.32 -1.49 8.50
N SER A 202 9.35 -2.08 7.80
CA SER A 202 8.21 -1.35 7.24
C SER A 202 6.93 -1.69 8.00
N PHE A 203 5.88 -0.92 7.81
CA PHE A 203 4.69 -0.93 8.68
C PHE A 203 3.47 -1.40 7.88
N TYR A 204 2.97 -2.58 8.19
CA TYR A 204 1.71 -3.07 7.63
C TYR A 204 0.57 -2.36 8.37
N GLY A 205 -0.06 -1.39 7.73
CA GLY A 205 -0.77 -0.32 8.44
C GLY A 205 -1.68 0.52 7.54
N PRO A 206 -2.23 1.62 8.07
CA PRO A 206 -3.18 2.47 7.37
C PRO A 206 -2.57 3.11 6.12
N SER A 207 -3.45 3.41 5.16
CA SER A 207 -3.13 4.15 3.94
C SER A 207 -3.78 5.53 3.96
N ALA A 208 -3.27 6.45 3.14
CA ALA A 208 -3.74 7.84 3.14
C ALA A 208 -5.23 7.91 2.74
N VAL A 209 -5.65 7.27 1.65
CA VAL A 209 -7.02 7.37 1.16
C VAL A 209 -7.99 6.54 2.00
N CYS A 210 -7.62 5.31 2.36
CA CYS A 210 -8.59 4.41 3.01
C CYS A 210 -8.84 4.79 4.47
N GLN A 211 -7.80 5.04 5.28
CA GLN A 211 -7.96 5.26 6.73
C GLN A 211 -7.87 6.74 7.11
N PHE A 212 -6.83 7.46 6.68
CA PHE A 212 -6.72 8.90 7.02
C PHE A 212 -7.75 9.76 6.27
N GLY A 213 -8.22 9.31 5.11
CA GLY A 213 -9.26 9.98 4.31
C GLY A 213 -10.69 9.66 4.75
N GLU A 214 -10.87 8.97 5.89
CA GLU A 214 -12.16 8.50 6.36
C GLU A 214 -13.06 9.61 6.93
N PHE A 215 -14.37 9.43 6.75
CA PHE A 215 -15.42 10.33 7.22
C PHE A 215 -16.30 9.61 8.25
N PRO A 216 -16.80 10.33 9.28
CA PRO A 216 -16.53 11.75 9.57
C PRO A 216 -15.11 12.01 10.07
N ALA A 217 -14.41 11.00 10.60
CA ALA A 217 -13.00 11.07 11.00
C ALA A 217 -12.38 9.67 10.95
N PRO A 218 -11.03 9.56 10.87
CA PRO A 218 -10.36 8.27 11.03
C PRO A 218 -10.69 7.63 12.38
N LEU A 219 -10.85 6.30 12.39
CA LEU A 219 -11.15 5.57 13.61
C LEU A 219 -10.01 5.70 14.64
N ALA A 220 -10.37 6.01 15.89
CA ALA A 220 -9.42 6.27 16.98
C ALA A 220 -8.42 5.12 17.19
N TYR A 221 -8.91 3.86 17.18
CA TYR A 221 -8.06 2.67 17.29
C TYR A 221 -6.95 2.66 16.21
N THR A 222 -7.30 2.98 14.96
CA THR A 222 -6.33 3.02 13.86
C THR A 222 -5.26 4.09 14.09
N LEU A 223 -5.67 5.31 14.50
CA LEU A 223 -4.75 6.42 14.77
C LEU A 223 -3.83 6.11 15.95
N GLU A 224 -4.39 5.64 17.07
CA GLU A 224 -3.65 5.30 18.28
C GLU A 224 -2.58 4.24 17.98
N HIS A 225 -2.96 3.14 17.31
CA HIS A 225 -2.03 2.09 16.97
C HIS A 225 -1.01 2.50 15.92
N PHE A 226 -1.37 3.36 14.97
CA PHE A 226 -0.41 3.92 14.00
C PHE A 226 0.66 4.74 14.71
N PHE A 227 0.27 5.78 15.47
CA PHE A 227 1.24 6.66 16.14
C PHE A 227 2.03 5.95 17.24
N LYS A 228 1.44 4.94 17.90
CA LYS A 228 2.18 4.04 18.81
C LYS A 228 3.29 3.29 18.09
N ALA A 229 3.03 2.78 16.88
CA ALA A 229 4.00 1.99 16.13
C ALA A 229 5.11 2.85 15.49
N VAL A 230 4.79 4.05 15.01
CA VAL A 230 5.72 4.89 14.23
C VAL A 230 6.33 6.05 15.02
N GLY A 231 5.73 6.47 16.14
CA GLY A 231 6.12 7.68 16.88
C GLY A 231 6.86 7.43 18.20
N ALA A 232 7.17 6.18 18.54
CA ALA A 232 7.85 5.85 19.79
C ALA A 232 9.24 6.50 19.88
N VAL A 233 9.40 7.50 20.75
CA VAL A 233 10.65 8.25 20.99
C VAL A 233 11.68 7.44 21.79
N THR A 234 11.25 6.36 22.45
CA THR A 234 12.11 5.45 23.21
C THR A 234 12.25 4.12 22.49
N ALA A 235 13.29 3.33 22.82
CA ALA A 235 13.45 1.95 22.35
C ALA A 235 12.39 0.98 22.93
N GLU A 236 11.25 1.50 23.38
CA GLU A 236 10.17 0.74 23.96
C GLU A 236 9.48 -0.13 22.92
N PRO A 237 9.10 -1.36 23.29
CA PRO A 237 8.34 -2.22 22.41
C PRO A 237 6.98 -1.61 22.09
N VAL A 238 6.46 -1.85 20.88
CA VAL A 238 5.06 -1.53 20.55
C VAL A 238 4.09 -2.22 21.51
N GLY A 239 4.49 -3.37 22.07
CA GLY A 239 3.79 -4.02 23.17
C GLY A 239 2.53 -4.76 22.72
N ALA A 240 1.54 -4.82 23.60
CA ALA A 240 0.33 -5.58 23.37
C ALA A 240 -0.45 -5.04 22.16
N ILE A 241 -0.91 -5.97 21.34
CA ILE A 241 -1.88 -5.73 20.28
C ILE A 241 -3.20 -6.28 20.81
N ALA A 242 -3.97 -5.41 21.44
CA ALA A 242 -5.31 -5.75 21.91
C ALA A 242 -6.29 -5.73 20.73
N PRO A 243 -7.32 -6.57 20.72
CA PRO A 243 -8.39 -6.48 19.73
C PRO A 243 -9.14 -5.15 19.86
N SER A 244 -9.64 -4.63 18.74
CA SER A 244 -10.61 -3.53 18.76
C SER A 244 -11.91 -3.95 19.46
N LEU A 245 -12.65 -3.03 20.08
CA LEU A 245 -13.96 -3.34 20.70
C LEU A 245 -15.07 -3.55 19.68
N GLU A 246 -14.97 -2.82 18.57
CA GLU A 246 -15.93 -2.83 17.48
C GLU A 246 -15.20 -2.80 16.13
N TRP A 247 -15.81 -3.41 15.12
CA TRP A 247 -15.25 -3.49 13.78
C TRP A 247 -16.33 -3.38 12.70
N THR A 248 -15.91 -3.15 11.47
CA THR A 248 -16.78 -3.14 10.30
C THR A 248 -16.04 -3.62 9.04
N ASP A 249 -16.79 -4.24 8.15
CA ASP A 249 -16.42 -4.51 6.76
C ASP A 249 -17.36 -3.79 5.80
N ASP A 250 -18.14 -2.82 6.29
CA ASP A 250 -19.11 -2.07 5.50
C ASP A 250 -18.41 -1.15 4.50
N LYS A 251 -18.58 -1.42 3.20
CA LYS A 251 -18.16 -0.51 2.12
C LYS A 251 -19.32 0.01 1.30
N THR A 252 -20.50 0.13 1.90
CA THR A 252 -21.70 0.63 1.21
C THR A 252 -21.49 2.04 0.63
N ALA A 253 -20.68 2.87 1.30
CA ALA A 253 -20.42 4.23 0.86
C ALA A 253 -19.50 4.28 -0.37
N ASN A 254 -20.08 4.65 -1.51
CA ASN A 254 -19.31 4.86 -2.74
C ASN A 254 -18.50 6.17 -2.67
N TRP A 255 -17.17 6.04 -2.65
CA TRP A 255 -16.25 7.17 -2.60
C TRP A 255 -16.26 8.00 -3.88
N LEU A 256 -16.47 7.38 -5.05
CA LEU A 256 -16.49 8.08 -6.35
C LEU A 256 -17.68 9.04 -6.47
N THR A 257 -18.79 8.74 -5.80
CA THR A 257 -19.96 9.63 -5.74
C THR A 257 -19.95 10.54 -4.50
N ARG A 258 -18.90 10.48 -3.68
CA ARG A 258 -18.76 11.18 -2.39
C ARG A 258 -19.84 10.83 -1.36
N ALA A 259 -20.48 9.66 -1.49
CA ALA A 259 -21.49 9.23 -0.54
C ALA A 259 -20.91 9.00 0.87
N ASP A 260 -19.61 8.73 0.95
CA ASP A 260 -18.84 8.56 2.19
C ASP A 260 -18.85 9.79 3.09
N VAL A 261 -18.95 11.00 2.53
CA VAL A 261 -18.92 12.25 3.32
C VAL A 261 -20.09 12.34 4.32
N ALA A 262 -21.23 11.74 3.98
CA ALA A 262 -22.44 11.76 4.82
C ALA A 262 -22.77 10.39 5.42
N TYR A 263 -21.99 9.36 5.12
CA TYR A 263 -22.20 8.01 5.61
C TYR A 263 -21.45 7.79 6.92
N VAL A 264 -22.03 7.00 7.80
CA VAL A 264 -21.39 6.51 9.02
C VAL A 264 -21.43 4.99 8.96
N ASP A 265 -20.26 4.37 9.05
CA ASP A 265 -20.14 2.93 8.95
C ASP A 265 -20.92 2.23 10.06
N LYS A 266 -21.51 1.09 9.70
CA LYS A 266 -22.21 0.25 10.67
C LYS A 266 -21.19 -0.62 11.39
N MET A 267 -20.91 -0.25 12.64
CA MET A 267 -20.04 -0.99 13.52
C MET A 267 -20.73 -2.25 14.07
N ARG A 268 -19.93 -3.29 14.30
CA ARG A 268 -20.31 -4.55 14.93
C ARG A 268 -19.42 -4.78 16.14
N THR A 269 -19.94 -5.43 17.18
CA THR A 269 -19.12 -5.87 18.32
C THR A 269 -18.06 -6.87 17.86
N ASN A 270 -16.87 -6.78 18.44
CA ASN A 270 -15.77 -7.72 18.21
C ASN A 270 -15.72 -8.77 19.32
N ASP A 271 -15.76 -10.06 18.95
CA ASP A 271 -15.78 -11.21 19.88
C ASP A 271 -14.36 -11.67 20.31
N ASP A 272 -13.40 -10.74 20.36
CA ASP A 272 -11.97 -10.99 20.64
C ASP A 272 -11.31 -11.94 19.60
N TYR A 273 -10.09 -12.39 19.87
CA TYR A 273 -9.36 -13.33 19.05
C TYR A 273 -9.87 -14.77 19.16
N VAL A 274 -9.71 -15.53 18.09
CA VAL A 274 -9.99 -16.97 18.07
C VAL A 274 -8.70 -17.75 17.85
N TRP A 275 -8.37 -18.64 18.78
CA TRP A 275 -7.27 -19.59 18.59
C TRP A 275 -7.74 -20.80 17.78
N LEU A 276 -7.39 -20.83 16.49
CA LEU A 276 -7.64 -22.02 15.65
C LEU A 276 -6.73 -23.18 16.04
N ARG A 277 -5.56 -22.85 16.59
CA ARG A 277 -4.67 -23.79 17.28
C ARG A 277 -3.99 -23.06 18.42
N GLU A 278 -4.14 -23.58 19.62
CA GLU A 278 -3.46 -23.09 20.82
C GLU A 278 -1.96 -23.37 20.79
N GLY A 279 -1.22 -22.63 21.61
CA GLY A 279 0.21 -22.80 21.80
C GLY A 279 0.92 -21.47 22.01
N ARG A 280 2.25 -21.54 21.97
CA ARG A 280 3.12 -20.39 22.19
C ARG A 280 4.19 -20.33 21.13
N ALA A 281 4.44 -19.13 20.59
CA ALA A 281 5.44 -18.92 19.55
C ALA A 281 6.10 -17.56 19.66
N ARG A 282 7.40 -17.53 19.37
CA ARG A 282 8.18 -16.29 19.21
C ARG A 282 8.94 -16.34 17.90
N GLY A 283 8.92 -15.24 17.17
CA GLY A 283 9.64 -15.06 15.91
C GLY A 283 9.40 -13.68 15.31
N ARG A 284 10.13 -13.34 14.25
CA ARG A 284 9.90 -12.11 13.49
C ARG A 284 8.54 -12.17 12.80
N ILE A 285 7.74 -11.11 12.88
CA ILE A 285 6.48 -11.03 12.14
C ILE A 285 6.75 -10.59 10.70
N LEU A 286 6.37 -11.41 9.73
CA LEU A 286 6.51 -11.14 8.29
C LEU A 286 5.28 -11.64 7.56
N GLY A 287 4.94 -11.06 6.41
CA GLY A 287 3.79 -11.48 5.61
C GLY A 287 2.96 -10.29 5.13
N GLY A 288 1.65 -10.46 5.03
CA GLY A 288 0.71 -9.44 4.54
C GLY A 288 -0.48 -10.06 3.81
N CYS A 289 -0.91 -9.43 2.72
CA CYS A 289 -2.05 -9.83 1.91
C CYS A 289 -1.80 -11.18 1.22
N LEU A 290 -2.64 -12.18 1.52
CA LEU A 290 -2.47 -13.57 1.14
C LEU A 290 -2.15 -13.79 -0.35
N PRO A 291 -2.94 -13.31 -1.33
CA PRO A 291 -2.63 -13.52 -2.74
C PRO A 291 -1.36 -12.78 -3.19
N VAL A 292 -1.02 -11.64 -2.57
CA VAL A 292 0.11 -10.80 -2.98
C VAL A 292 1.46 -11.44 -2.62
N LEU A 293 1.50 -12.34 -1.62
CA LEU A 293 2.70 -13.15 -1.35
C LEU A 293 3.16 -13.92 -2.61
N LEU A 294 2.22 -14.33 -3.47
CA LEU A 294 2.55 -15.08 -4.68
C LEU A 294 3.26 -14.21 -5.73
N ASN A 295 3.09 -12.88 -5.71
CA ASN A 295 3.70 -11.97 -6.68
C ASN A 295 5.23 -11.95 -6.59
N VAL A 296 5.77 -12.20 -5.40
CA VAL A 296 7.23 -12.21 -5.15
C VAL A 296 7.78 -13.60 -4.86
N ARG A 297 6.92 -14.62 -4.77
CA ARG A 297 7.29 -15.98 -4.39
C ARG A 297 8.34 -16.56 -5.33
N GLY A 298 9.42 -17.09 -4.75
CA GLY A 298 10.52 -17.70 -5.51
C GLY A 298 11.47 -16.69 -6.18
N THR A 299 11.27 -15.39 -5.96
CA THR A 299 12.17 -14.34 -6.42
C THR A 299 13.11 -13.89 -5.29
N ALA A 300 14.09 -13.05 -5.61
CA ALA A 300 14.96 -12.41 -4.61
C ALA A 300 14.20 -11.43 -3.67
N PHE A 301 12.94 -11.09 -3.97
CA PHE A 301 12.11 -10.18 -3.19
C PHE A 301 11.29 -10.90 -2.10
N MET A 302 11.24 -12.23 -2.10
CA MET A 302 10.63 -13.00 -1.02
C MET A 302 11.63 -13.18 0.12
N PRO A 303 11.34 -12.69 1.34
CA PRO A 303 12.23 -12.93 2.47
C PRO A 303 12.22 -14.39 2.91
N ASP A 304 13.29 -14.83 3.58
CA ASP A 304 13.28 -16.11 4.26
C ASP A 304 12.31 -16.07 5.45
N LEU A 305 11.26 -16.88 5.38
CA LEU A 305 10.23 -16.99 6.41
C LEU A 305 10.58 -18.04 7.49
N THR A 306 11.76 -18.64 7.44
CA THR A 306 12.18 -19.63 8.43
C THR A 306 12.23 -19.03 9.83
N GLY A 307 11.47 -19.62 10.76
CA GLY A 307 11.35 -19.12 12.13
C GLY A 307 10.39 -17.94 12.32
N ALA A 308 9.77 -17.44 11.25
CA ALA A 308 8.87 -16.28 11.34
C ALA A 308 7.53 -16.63 12.00
N VAL A 309 6.88 -15.63 12.57
CA VAL A 309 5.42 -15.63 12.78
C VAL A 309 4.82 -15.02 11.51
N LEU A 310 4.09 -15.82 10.75
CA LEU A 310 3.53 -15.38 9.48
C LEU A 310 2.26 -14.56 9.73
N LEU A 311 2.19 -13.35 9.17
CA LEU A 311 0.98 -12.54 9.10
C LEU A 311 0.29 -12.79 7.76
N LEU A 312 -0.99 -13.18 7.78
CA LEU A 312 -1.82 -13.31 6.58
C LEU A 312 -3.12 -12.56 6.78
N GLU A 313 -3.65 -11.98 5.71
CA GLU A 313 -5.02 -11.44 5.65
C GLU A 313 -5.60 -11.63 4.26
N THR A 314 -6.92 -11.59 4.13
CA THR A 314 -7.63 -11.77 2.86
C THR A 314 -8.15 -10.42 2.34
N PRO A 315 -7.89 -10.08 1.07
CA PRO A 315 -8.38 -8.84 0.50
C PRO A 315 -9.84 -8.92 0.05
N GLU A 316 -10.30 -7.77 -0.44
CA GLU A 316 -11.47 -7.68 -1.32
C GLU A 316 -11.31 -8.57 -2.56
N GLY A 317 -12.44 -9.05 -3.07
CA GLY A 317 -12.54 -9.77 -4.32
C GLY A 317 -12.52 -8.84 -5.54
N ALA A 318 -12.66 -9.44 -6.73
CA ALA A 318 -12.69 -8.68 -7.98
C ALA A 318 -13.95 -7.80 -8.12
N ALA A 319 -15.06 -8.20 -7.49
CA ALA A 319 -16.22 -7.35 -7.35
C ALA A 319 -16.06 -6.50 -6.09
N PHE A 320 -16.33 -5.19 -6.22
CA PHE A 320 -16.31 -4.26 -5.10
C PHE A 320 -17.20 -4.76 -3.97
N ASP A 321 -16.73 -4.61 -2.72
CA ASP A 321 -17.46 -5.01 -1.50
C ASP A 321 -17.84 -6.51 -1.45
N GLN A 322 -17.10 -7.35 -2.17
CA GLN A 322 -17.22 -8.80 -2.09
C GLN A 322 -15.93 -9.40 -1.56
N PRO A 323 -15.98 -10.54 -0.86
CA PRO A 323 -14.79 -11.21 -0.39
C PRO A 323 -14.01 -11.83 -1.55
N MET A 324 -12.70 -12.01 -1.36
CA MET A 324 -11.96 -12.96 -2.17
C MET A 324 -12.61 -14.36 -2.10
N PRO A 325 -12.91 -15.03 -3.24
CA PRO A 325 -13.52 -16.35 -3.21
C PRO A 325 -12.70 -17.37 -2.42
N LEU A 326 -13.34 -18.15 -1.56
CA LEU A 326 -12.66 -19.18 -0.74
C LEU A 326 -11.90 -20.22 -1.58
N ALA A 327 -12.32 -20.47 -2.82
CA ALA A 327 -11.58 -21.32 -3.76
C ALA A 327 -10.20 -20.75 -4.08
N HIS A 328 -10.07 -19.42 -4.24
CA HIS A 328 -8.78 -18.77 -4.43
C HIS A 328 -7.97 -18.78 -3.14
N VAL A 329 -8.59 -18.55 -1.98
CA VAL A 329 -7.92 -18.67 -0.67
C VAL A 329 -7.33 -20.07 -0.50
N ASN A 330 -8.11 -21.11 -0.80
CA ASN A 330 -7.66 -22.50 -0.80
C ASN A 330 -6.47 -22.74 -1.73
N ALA A 331 -6.49 -22.18 -2.95
CA ALA A 331 -5.39 -22.31 -3.91
C ALA A 331 -4.10 -21.66 -3.39
N VAL A 332 -4.17 -20.45 -2.83
CA VAL A 332 -3.01 -19.74 -2.31
C VAL A 332 -2.43 -20.43 -1.06
N LEU A 333 -3.27 -20.84 -0.11
CA LEU A 333 -2.84 -21.64 1.05
C LEU A 333 -2.20 -22.96 0.60
N GLY A 334 -2.75 -23.60 -0.44
CA GLY A 334 -2.18 -24.78 -1.07
C GLY A 334 -0.78 -24.54 -1.64
N ALA A 335 -0.55 -23.40 -2.28
CA ALA A 335 0.76 -23.03 -2.80
C ALA A 335 1.80 -22.84 -1.67
N LEU A 336 1.44 -22.14 -0.60
CA LEU A 336 2.30 -21.96 0.59
C LEU A 336 2.57 -23.29 1.32
N ARG A 337 1.60 -24.21 1.29
CA ARG A 337 1.86 -25.58 1.78
C ARG A 337 2.85 -26.31 0.88
N ALA A 338 2.69 -26.20 -0.43
CA ALA A 338 3.48 -26.95 -1.42
C ALA A 338 4.96 -26.57 -1.42
N ASP A 339 5.31 -25.29 -1.23
CA ASP A 339 6.72 -24.86 -1.07
C ASP A 339 7.30 -25.07 0.34
N GLY A 340 6.51 -25.62 1.26
CA GLY A 340 6.94 -25.88 2.61
C GLY A 340 7.03 -24.64 3.52
N THR A 341 6.41 -23.51 3.17
CA THR A 341 6.31 -22.33 4.05
C THR A 341 5.79 -22.73 5.44
N PHE A 342 4.68 -23.47 5.50
CA PHE A 342 4.10 -23.94 6.77
C PHE A 342 4.94 -24.98 7.52
N ARG A 343 6.05 -25.49 6.96
CA ARG A 343 7.02 -26.33 7.71
C ARG A 343 8.12 -25.50 8.37
N ARG A 344 8.28 -24.24 7.96
CA ARG A 344 9.41 -23.38 8.33
C ARG A 344 9.03 -22.28 9.32
N ILE A 345 7.77 -21.84 9.33
CA ILE A 345 7.27 -20.81 10.26
C ILE A 345 7.03 -21.36 11.67
N ARG A 346 6.92 -20.47 12.65
CA ARG A 346 6.70 -20.77 14.08
C ARG A 346 5.34 -20.37 14.62
N GLY A 347 4.55 -19.60 13.87
CA GLY A 347 3.23 -19.11 14.27
C GLY A 347 2.50 -18.51 13.07
N LEU A 348 1.18 -18.39 13.17
CA LEU A 348 0.35 -17.74 12.16
C LEU A 348 -0.61 -16.76 12.85
N VAL A 349 -0.57 -15.50 12.43
CA VAL A 349 -1.58 -14.48 12.71
C VAL A 349 -2.41 -14.30 11.45
N LEU A 350 -3.72 -14.51 11.54
CA LEU A 350 -4.67 -14.32 10.46
C LEU A 350 -5.58 -13.14 10.80
N GLY A 351 -5.53 -12.12 9.94
CA GLY A 351 -6.41 -10.96 10.00
C GLY A 351 -7.87 -11.37 9.87
N ARG A 352 -8.77 -10.54 10.41
CA ARG A 352 -10.21 -10.71 10.24
C ARG A 352 -10.56 -10.73 8.76
N ALA A 353 -11.38 -11.69 8.36
CA ALA A 353 -11.72 -11.88 6.96
C ALA A 353 -12.76 -10.83 6.52
N PHE A 354 -12.44 -10.12 5.43
CA PHE A 354 -13.33 -9.12 4.86
C PHE A 354 -14.54 -9.75 4.18
N ALA A 355 -15.75 -9.24 4.48
CA ALA A 355 -17.02 -9.56 3.81
C ALA A 355 -17.39 -11.05 3.74
N LEU A 356 -16.82 -11.90 4.61
CA LEU A 356 -17.24 -13.30 4.74
C LEU A 356 -18.38 -13.42 5.76
N SER A 357 -19.45 -14.10 5.37
CA SER A 357 -20.48 -14.54 6.31
C SER A 357 -19.93 -15.55 7.33
N ALA A 358 -20.61 -15.72 8.47
CA ALA A 358 -20.18 -16.67 9.50
C ALA A 358 -19.94 -18.12 8.99
N PRO A 359 -20.79 -18.71 8.11
CA PRO A 359 -20.48 -20.00 7.51
C PRO A 359 -19.21 -20.00 6.63
N GLN A 360 -18.95 -18.91 5.91
CA GLN A 360 -17.73 -18.78 5.11
C GLN A 360 -16.49 -18.59 5.97
N VAL A 361 -16.59 -17.89 7.10
CA VAL A 361 -15.50 -17.80 8.10
C VAL A 361 -15.19 -19.18 8.68
N ALA A 362 -16.22 -19.97 9.02
CA ALA A 362 -16.02 -21.34 9.48
C ALA A 362 -15.31 -22.22 8.42
N GLU A 363 -15.62 -22.03 7.14
CA GLU A 363 -14.92 -22.71 6.06
C GLU A 363 -13.48 -22.20 5.87
N LEU A 364 -13.24 -20.89 5.99
CA LEU A 364 -11.88 -20.33 6.02
C LEU A 364 -11.04 -20.99 7.13
N HIS A 365 -11.59 -21.14 8.34
CA HIS A 365 -10.92 -21.82 9.44
C HIS A 365 -10.57 -23.27 9.08
N ARG A 366 -11.49 -24.00 8.44
CA ARG A 366 -11.23 -25.37 7.96
C ARG A 366 -10.12 -25.40 6.92
N LEU A 367 -10.09 -24.48 5.97
CA LEU A 367 -9.05 -24.40 4.94
C LEU A 367 -7.67 -24.11 5.55
N VAL A 368 -7.58 -23.18 6.50
CA VAL A 368 -6.34 -22.87 7.23
C VAL A 368 -5.84 -24.09 8.00
N LEU A 369 -6.71 -24.76 8.76
CA LEU A 369 -6.35 -25.98 9.49
C LEU A 369 -5.95 -27.12 8.55
N HIS A 370 -6.65 -27.27 7.42
CA HIS A 370 -6.31 -28.25 6.40
C HIS A 370 -4.91 -28.02 5.85
N HIS A 371 -4.58 -26.81 5.42
CA HIS A 371 -3.28 -26.52 4.80
C HIS A 371 -2.12 -26.46 5.79
N THR A 372 -2.39 -26.17 7.06
CA THR A 372 -1.41 -26.22 8.15
C THR A 372 -1.36 -27.57 8.88
N ARG A 373 -2.06 -28.61 8.39
CA ARG A 373 -2.04 -29.95 8.99
C ARG A 373 -0.61 -30.48 9.16
N GLY A 374 -0.35 -31.07 10.32
CA GLY A 374 0.96 -31.58 10.72
C GLY A 374 1.89 -30.52 11.35
N ALA A 375 1.48 -29.25 11.38
CA ALA A 375 2.19 -28.21 12.12
C ALA A 375 1.70 -28.15 13.58
N ALA A 376 2.61 -27.80 14.49
CA ALA A 376 2.33 -27.63 15.91
C ALA A 376 2.26 -26.16 16.35
N PHE A 377 2.55 -25.21 15.45
CA PHE A 377 2.56 -23.78 15.80
C PHE A 377 1.15 -23.24 16.09
N PRO A 378 1.04 -22.23 16.98
CA PRO A 378 -0.23 -21.58 17.28
C PRO A 378 -0.75 -20.77 16.09
N ILE A 379 -2.07 -20.70 15.98
CA ILE A 379 -2.79 -19.96 14.93
C ILE A 379 -3.81 -19.04 15.60
N LEU A 380 -3.55 -17.74 15.54
CA LEU A 380 -4.42 -16.68 16.01
C LEU A 380 -5.24 -16.13 14.85
N TYR A 381 -6.56 -16.09 14.98
CA TYR A 381 -7.49 -15.49 14.02
C TYR A 381 -8.17 -14.26 14.61
N GLY A 382 -8.51 -13.30 13.75
CA GLY A 382 -9.33 -12.14 14.12
C GLY A 382 -8.50 -10.91 14.48
N ALA A 383 -7.20 -10.88 14.17
CA ALA A 383 -6.40 -9.67 14.30
C ALA A 383 -7.01 -8.54 13.45
N ASP A 384 -7.01 -7.31 13.97
CA ASP A 384 -7.50 -6.10 13.29
C ASP A 384 -6.54 -5.64 12.18
N VAL A 385 -6.16 -6.55 11.29
CA VAL A 385 -5.23 -6.32 10.18
C VAL A 385 -5.91 -6.79 8.89
N GLY A 386 -5.77 -5.99 7.83
CA GLY A 386 -6.29 -6.34 6.51
C GLY A 386 -7.39 -5.39 6.06
N HIS A 387 -8.47 -5.92 5.49
CA HIS A 387 -9.47 -5.10 4.80
C HIS A 387 -10.72 -4.76 5.63
N THR A 388 -10.74 -5.12 6.92
CA THR A 388 -11.74 -4.64 7.88
C THR A 388 -11.21 -3.41 8.63
N ASN A 389 -12.12 -2.57 9.12
CA ASN A 389 -11.81 -1.42 9.98
C ASN A 389 -12.27 -1.70 11.43
N PRO A 390 -11.60 -1.14 12.46
CA PRO A 390 -10.37 -0.37 12.38
C PRO A 390 -9.15 -1.27 12.12
N LEU A 391 -7.96 -0.67 11.94
CA LEU A 391 -6.75 -1.37 11.52
C LEU A 391 -5.57 -1.08 12.46
N VAL A 392 -4.91 -2.12 12.97
CA VAL A 392 -3.65 -2.01 13.73
C VAL A 392 -2.44 -1.90 12.81
N THR A 393 -1.43 -1.12 13.23
CA THR A 393 -0.16 -0.99 12.52
C THR A 393 0.89 -1.98 13.07
N ILE A 394 1.40 -2.87 12.21
CA ILE A 394 2.37 -3.90 12.56
C ILE A 394 3.76 -3.60 11.97
N PRO A 395 4.82 -3.44 12.79
CA PRO A 395 6.18 -3.26 12.30
C PRO A 395 6.76 -4.61 11.82
N LEU A 396 6.79 -4.80 10.51
CA LEU A 396 7.27 -6.03 9.89
C LEU A 396 8.77 -6.22 10.11
N GLY A 397 9.15 -7.44 10.45
CA GLY A 397 10.51 -7.82 10.80
C GLY A 397 10.78 -7.81 12.31
N CYS A 398 9.97 -7.11 13.12
CA CYS A 398 10.11 -7.13 14.57
C CYS A 398 9.71 -8.48 15.18
N GLU A 399 10.32 -8.86 16.30
CA GLU A 399 9.94 -10.02 17.08
C GLU A 399 8.57 -9.83 17.73
N VAL A 400 7.76 -10.88 17.67
CA VAL A 400 6.47 -10.95 18.33
C VAL A 400 6.36 -12.21 19.17
N LEU A 401 5.50 -12.17 20.19
CA LEU A 401 5.05 -13.31 20.99
C LEU A 401 3.57 -13.56 20.72
N LEU A 402 3.25 -14.82 20.42
CA LEU A 402 1.91 -15.38 20.47
C LEU A 402 1.84 -16.33 21.65
N ASP A 403 0.81 -16.22 22.48
CA ASP A 403 0.63 -17.06 23.66
C ASP A 403 -0.86 -17.28 23.96
N SER A 404 -1.38 -18.47 23.71
CA SER A 404 -2.81 -18.75 23.92
C SER A 404 -3.21 -18.95 25.38
N ALA A 405 -2.26 -19.11 26.30
CA ALA A 405 -2.52 -19.14 27.74
C ALA A 405 -2.62 -17.73 28.34
N ALA A 406 -2.25 -16.72 27.56
CA ALA A 406 -2.25 -15.33 27.98
C ALA A 406 -3.69 -14.79 28.01
N GLY A 407 -4.31 -14.91 29.19
CA GLY A 407 -5.70 -14.56 29.48
C GLY A 407 -6.11 -15.00 30.89
N GLU A 408 -5.47 -16.04 31.43
CA GLU A 408 -5.74 -16.52 32.80
C GLU A 408 -5.05 -15.65 33.88
N ASP A 409 -3.92 -15.01 33.58
CA ASP A 409 -3.08 -14.24 34.53
C ASP A 409 -2.79 -12.77 34.09
N GLY A 410 -3.56 -12.20 33.17
CA GLY A 410 -3.36 -10.83 32.67
C GLY A 410 -2.23 -10.66 31.63
N ALA A 411 -1.58 -11.76 31.22
CA ALA A 411 -0.68 -11.78 30.07
C ALA A 411 -1.46 -11.54 28.76
N GLN A 412 -0.80 -10.99 27.74
CA GLN A 412 -1.41 -10.56 26.47
C GLN A 412 -1.18 -11.59 25.34
N ALA A 413 -2.24 -11.94 24.61
CA ALA A 413 -2.25 -13.00 23.59
C ALA A 413 -1.33 -12.75 22.38
N PHE A 414 -1.18 -11.48 21.98
CA PHE A 414 -0.34 -11.04 20.87
C PHE A 414 0.44 -9.78 21.26
N VAL A 415 1.77 -9.89 21.27
CA VAL A 415 2.67 -8.81 21.71
C VAL A 415 3.78 -8.58 20.71
N VAL A 416 4.02 -7.34 20.33
CA VAL A 416 5.21 -6.91 19.59
C VAL A 416 6.30 -6.56 20.59
N LEU A 417 7.44 -7.27 20.54
CA LEU A 417 8.50 -7.23 21.55
C LEU A 417 9.61 -6.22 21.25
N GLU A 418 9.56 -5.54 20.12
CA GLU A 418 10.56 -4.56 19.68
C GLU A 418 9.88 -3.26 19.24
N SER A 419 10.62 -2.15 19.26
CA SER A 419 10.24 -0.96 18.50
C SER A 419 10.50 -1.20 17.01
N GLY A 420 9.62 -0.67 16.16
CA GLY A 420 9.82 -0.61 14.71
C GLY A 420 10.67 0.57 14.26
N VAL A 421 10.92 1.54 15.14
CA VAL A 421 11.64 2.78 14.87
C VAL A 421 12.83 2.96 15.83
N VAL A 422 13.70 3.94 15.55
CA VAL A 422 14.85 4.33 16.41
C VAL A 422 14.91 5.81 16.70
#